data_AF-A0A954J2T8-F1
#
_entry.id   AF-A0A954J2T8-F1
#
_cell.length_a   1.000
_cell.length_b   1.000
_cell.length_c   1.000
_cell.angle_alpha   90.00
_cell.angle_beta   90.00
_cell.angle_gamma   90.00
#
_symmetry.space_group_name_H-M   'P 1'
#
loop_
_entity.id
_entity.type
_entity.pdbx_description
1 polymer ?
#
loop_
_entity_poly.entity_id
_entity_poly.type
_entity_poly.pdbx_seq_one_letter_code
_entity_poly.pdbx_strand_id
1 'polypeptide(L)'
;MRPTTILAPSLLLAALPACGPAVVGGSFEIFTPGSKVFEEREPNDSSAGPDYLTTLYAGDSIEVVGHIDDGCCDPFDGFAIDAGEPLELEFELRAHDGWSDLDFCVYDPAADVFLACFESPGDVEYGSVAIGLPAELHLVVRSWSGSTNYSLYVDAYALSGGYLAATAPADPTGDWAAYRAQEEAPFELRVERLPARAKGAPQVERIRLIPKD
;
A
#
# COMPACT_ATOMS: atom_id res chain seq x y z
N MET A 1 -39.61 -56.93 35.66
CA MET A 1 -38.47 -57.00 36.60
C MET A 1 -37.71 -55.69 36.51
N ARG A 2 -37.41 -55.08 37.66
CA ARG A 2 -36.95 -53.68 37.78
C ARG A 2 -35.46 -53.57 37.43
N PRO A 3 -35.01 -52.55 36.67
CA PRO A 3 -33.59 -52.30 36.43
C PRO A 3 -32.93 -51.70 37.68
N THR A 4 -31.75 -52.20 38.00
CA THR A 4 -30.88 -51.78 39.09
C THR A 4 -30.07 -50.57 38.64
N THR A 5 -30.30 -49.41 39.25
CA THR A 5 -29.52 -48.19 39.00
C THR A 5 -28.28 -48.17 39.90
N ILE A 6 -27.10 -48.20 39.31
CA ILE A 6 -25.81 -48.02 40.00
C ILE A 6 -25.40 -46.56 39.83
N LEU A 7 -25.35 -45.80 40.93
CA LEU A 7 -24.82 -44.44 40.96
C LEU A 7 -23.32 -44.49 41.26
N ALA A 8 -22.50 -44.09 40.29
CA ALA A 8 -21.08 -43.84 40.48
C ALA A 8 -20.87 -42.41 41.02
N PRO A 9 -19.95 -42.18 41.97
CA PRO A 9 -19.65 -40.85 42.46
C PRO A 9 -18.75 -40.11 41.45
N SER A 10 -19.25 -39.01 40.92
CA SER A 10 -18.47 -38.07 40.10
C SER A 10 -17.46 -37.33 40.98
N LEU A 11 -16.18 -37.63 40.78
CA LEU A 11 -15.07 -36.87 41.36
C LEU A 11 -14.92 -35.57 40.57
N LEU A 12 -15.35 -34.45 41.16
CA LEU A 12 -15.20 -33.12 40.59
C LEU A 12 -13.79 -32.60 40.91
N LEU A 13 -12.86 -32.72 39.95
CA LEU A 13 -11.51 -32.17 40.05
C LEU A 13 -11.56 -30.67 39.70
N ALA A 14 -11.48 -29.80 40.69
CA ALA A 14 -11.42 -28.36 40.50
C ALA A 14 -10.05 -27.97 39.92
N ALA A 15 -10.01 -27.68 38.61
CA ALA A 15 -8.84 -27.09 37.97
C ALA A 15 -8.75 -25.61 38.36
N LEU A 16 -7.73 -25.27 39.14
CA LEU A 16 -7.38 -23.87 39.42
C LEU A 16 -6.81 -23.24 38.13
N PRO A 17 -7.25 -22.04 37.73
CA PRO A 17 -6.61 -21.33 36.63
C PRO A 17 -5.22 -20.88 37.07
N ALA A 18 -4.19 -21.41 36.41
CA ALA A 18 -2.84 -20.90 36.55
C ALA A 18 -2.80 -19.49 35.93
N CYS A 19 -2.64 -18.47 36.77
CA CYS A 19 -2.36 -17.11 36.33
C CYS A 19 -0.94 -17.11 35.74
N GLY A 20 -0.84 -17.27 34.42
CA GLY A 20 0.41 -17.07 33.70
C GLY A 20 0.78 -15.58 33.75
N PRO A 21 2.08 -15.24 33.69
CA PRO A 21 2.49 -13.84 33.60
C PRO A 21 1.90 -13.24 32.32
N ALA A 22 1.12 -12.18 32.48
CA ALA A 22 0.71 -11.35 31.35
C ALA A 22 1.99 -10.74 30.75
N VAL A 23 2.41 -11.26 29.61
CA VAL A 23 3.40 -10.58 28.77
C VAL A 23 2.64 -9.43 28.12
N VAL A 24 2.76 -8.24 28.72
CA VAL A 24 2.37 -6.99 28.07
C VAL A 24 3.39 -6.78 26.94
N GLY A 25 3.05 -7.26 25.75
CA GLY A 25 3.73 -6.89 24.52
C GLY A 25 3.35 -5.45 24.19
N GLY A 26 4.02 -4.49 24.83
CA GLY A 26 4.01 -3.13 24.32
C GLY A 26 4.91 -3.11 23.09
N SER A 27 4.34 -2.89 21.91
CA SER A 27 5.11 -2.45 20.75
C SER A 27 5.81 -1.16 21.17
N PHE A 28 7.13 -1.22 21.33
CA PHE A 28 7.92 -0.02 21.53
C PHE A 28 8.08 0.62 20.15
N GLU A 29 7.22 1.57 19.82
CA GLU A 29 7.39 2.39 18.62
C GLU A 29 8.57 3.33 18.88
N ILE A 30 9.73 2.96 18.33
CA ILE A 30 10.91 3.82 18.30
C ILE A 30 10.61 4.88 17.26
N PHE A 31 10.07 6.02 17.68
CA PHE A 31 10.06 7.20 16.82
C PHE A 31 11.50 7.70 16.67
N THR A 32 12.13 7.33 15.56
CA THR A 32 13.45 7.85 15.19
C THR A 32 13.34 9.37 15.05
N PRO A 33 14.21 10.17 15.72
CA PRO A 33 14.22 11.61 15.56
C PRO A 33 14.40 11.96 14.08
N GLY A 34 13.36 12.50 13.44
CA GLY A 34 13.32 12.71 11.99
C GLY A 34 12.06 12.18 11.31
N SER A 35 11.26 11.35 12.00
CA SER A 35 9.98 10.87 11.47
C SER A 35 9.01 12.01 11.15
N LYS A 36 8.45 11.99 9.94
CA LYS A 36 7.39 12.90 9.47
C LYS A 36 6.11 12.11 9.25
N VAL A 37 4.99 12.64 9.73
CA VAL A 37 3.66 12.08 9.47
C VAL A 37 2.99 12.90 8.38
N PHE A 38 2.45 12.21 7.39
CA PHE A 38 1.63 12.77 6.31
C PHE A 38 0.22 12.19 6.42
N GLU A 39 -0.78 13.05 6.24
CA GLU A 39 -2.17 12.62 5.98
C GLU A 39 -2.35 12.62 4.47
N GLU A 40 -3.02 11.59 3.95
CA GLU A 40 -3.32 11.47 2.52
C GLU A 40 -4.06 12.70 1.97
N ARG A 41 -3.97 12.91 0.65
CA ARG A 41 -4.71 13.99 -0.01
C ARG A 41 -5.25 13.56 -1.37
N GLU A 42 -6.57 13.45 -1.38
CA GLU A 42 -7.34 13.11 -2.55
C GLU A 42 -7.46 14.25 -3.58
N PRO A 43 -7.52 13.94 -4.90
CA PRO A 43 -7.48 12.60 -5.48
C PRO A 43 -6.05 12.05 -5.59
N ASN A 44 -5.84 10.80 -5.16
CA ASN A 44 -4.62 10.03 -5.39
C ASN A 44 -4.90 8.58 -5.82
N ASP A 45 -6.07 8.36 -6.43
CA ASP A 45 -6.65 7.09 -6.89
C ASP A 45 -5.85 6.30 -7.95
N SER A 46 -4.61 6.68 -8.25
CA SER A 46 -3.81 6.04 -9.30
C SER A 46 -2.32 6.19 -9.06
N SER A 47 -1.55 5.20 -9.53
CA SER A 47 -0.09 5.30 -9.55
C SER A 47 0.40 6.47 -10.39
N ALA A 48 -0.32 6.93 -11.41
CA ALA A 48 0.09 8.04 -12.29
C ALA A 48 -0.27 9.44 -11.74
N GLY A 49 -1.09 9.52 -10.69
CA GLY A 49 -1.51 10.78 -10.07
C GLY A 49 -1.32 10.78 -8.56
N PRO A 50 -0.10 10.54 -8.04
CA PRO A 50 0.15 10.40 -6.62
C PRO A 50 0.15 11.75 -5.88
N ASP A 51 -0.06 11.72 -4.56
CA ASP A 51 0.27 12.86 -3.68
C ASP A 51 1.77 12.89 -3.38
N TYR A 52 2.42 14.02 -3.66
CA TYR A 52 3.86 14.16 -3.39
C TYR A 52 4.11 14.44 -1.91
N LEU A 53 4.89 13.55 -1.28
CA LEU A 53 5.21 13.63 0.13
C LEU A 53 6.50 14.43 0.37
N THR A 54 7.64 13.87 -0.04
CA THR A 54 8.95 14.42 0.30
C THR A 54 10.10 13.76 -0.47
N THR A 55 11.30 14.29 -0.29
CA THR A 55 12.56 13.62 -0.67
C THR A 55 13.12 12.89 0.54
N LEU A 56 13.50 11.63 0.38
CA LEU A 56 14.11 10.80 1.41
C LEU A 56 15.62 10.67 1.21
N TYR A 57 16.35 10.67 2.33
CA TYR A 57 17.76 10.33 2.46
C TYR A 57 17.94 9.22 3.51
N ALA A 58 19.13 8.62 3.57
CA ALA A 58 19.40 7.57 4.55
C ALA A 58 19.25 8.10 5.99
N GLY A 59 18.45 7.40 6.79
CA GLY A 59 18.09 7.75 8.16
C GLY A 59 16.78 8.51 8.29
N ASP A 60 16.12 8.87 7.18
CA ASP A 60 14.77 9.42 7.22
C ASP A 60 13.73 8.32 7.47
N SER A 61 12.63 8.71 8.12
CA SER A 61 11.45 7.88 8.34
C SER A 61 10.21 8.70 8.00
N ILE A 62 9.20 8.06 7.41
CA ILE A 62 7.89 8.68 7.18
C ILE A 62 6.76 7.74 7.62
N GLU A 63 5.65 8.33 8.02
CA GLU A 63 4.36 7.65 8.21
C GLU A 63 3.35 8.34 7.31
N VAL A 64 2.54 7.55 6.61
CA VAL A 64 1.38 8.02 5.86
C VAL A 64 0.14 7.43 6.50
N VAL A 65 -0.83 8.28 6.83
CA VAL A 65 -2.13 7.87 7.33
C VAL A 65 -3.16 8.13 6.24
N GLY A 66 -3.92 7.09 5.90
CA GLY A 66 -4.89 7.15 4.83
C GLY A 66 -6.10 6.25 5.01
N HIS A 67 -6.95 6.18 3.99
CA HIS A 67 -8.17 5.41 3.95
C HIS A 67 -8.49 4.97 2.52
N ILE A 68 -8.62 3.66 2.33
CA ILE A 68 -9.05 3.06 1.06
C ILE A 68 -10.54 2.72 1.09
N ASP A 69 -11.26 3.06 0.02
CA ASP A 69 -12.64 2.60 -0.25
C ASP A 69 -12.78 1.73 -1.52
N ASP A 70 -12.57 0.41 -1.35
CA ASP A 70 -12.77 -0.66 -2.35
C ASP A 70 -14.22 -0.72 -2.90
N GLY A 71 -15.19 -0.13 -2.20
CA GLY A 71 -16.60 -0.23 -2.54
C GLY A 71 -17.05 0.57 -3.76
N CYS A 72 -16.34 1.64 -4.16
CA CYS A 72 -16.85 2.47 -5.26
C CYS A 72 -15.84 3.22 -6.12
N CYS A 73 -14.77 3.80 -5.56
CA CYS A 73 -14.01 4.81 -6.29
C CYS A 73 -12.53 4.90 -5.93
N ASP A 74 -12.11 4.36 -4.79
CA ASP A 74 -10.75 4.52 -4.28
C ASP A 74 -10.18 3.15 -3.87
N PRO A 75 -9.83 2.28 -4.84
CA PRO A 75 -9.15 1.03 -4.54
C PRO A 75 -7.63 1.17 -4.40
N PHE A 76 -7.08 2.37 -4.64
CA PHE A 76 -5.64 2.61 -4.74
C PHE A 76 -5.26 4.01 -4.26
N ASP A 77 -4.21 4.09 -3.43
CA ASP A 77 -3.60 5.36 -3.04
C ASP A 77 -2.15 5.44 -3.53
N GLY A 78 -1.86 6.45 -4.36
CA GLY A 78 -0.50 6.74 -4.82
C GLY A 78 0.20 7.84 -4.03
N PHE A 79 1.46 7.60 -3.63
CA PHE A 79 2.31 8.58 -2.94
C PHE A 79 3.68 8.72 -3.59
N ALA A 80 4.05 9.93 -4.01
CA ALA A 80 5.34 10.17 -4.62
C ALA A 80 6.40 10.56 -3.58
N ILE A 81 7.57 9.93 -3.71
CA ILE A 81 8.79 10.32 -3.01
C ILE A 81 9.94 10.46 -4.00
N ASP A 82 10.91 11.30 -3.65
CA ASP A 82 12.20 11.32 -4.32
C ASP A 82 13.25 10.59 -3.47
N ALA A 83 13.88 9.56 -4.02
CA ALA A 83 15.11 9.01 -3.43
C ALA A 83 16.28 9.95 -3.76
N GLY A 84 16.79 10.67 -2.76
CA GLY A 84 17.88 11.63 -2.95
C GLY A 84 19.25 10.97 -3.18
N GLU A 85 19.39 9.71 -2.81
CA GLU A 85 20.58 8.87 -2.95
C GLU A 85 20.18 7.39 -3.12
N PRO A 86 21.11 6.45 -3.36
CA PRO A 86 20.78 5.03 -3.31
C PRO A 86 20.34 4.59 -1.91
N LEU A 87 19.14 4.01 -1.81
CA LEU A 87 18.48 3.68 -0.55
C LEU A 87 17.99 2.23 -0.54
N GLU A 88 17.87 1.65 0.66
CA GLU A 88 16.99 0.53 0.94
C GLU A 88 15.80 1.08 1.72
N LEU A 89 14.59 0.89 1.21
CA LEU A 89 13.36 1.28 1.90
C LEU A 89 12.80 0.05 2.57
N GLU A 90 12.68 0.04 3.90
CA GLU A 90 11.87 -0.94 4.62
C GLU A 90 10.50 -0.32 4.88
N PHE A 91 9.44 -1.12 4.82
CA PHE A 91 8.10 -0.63 5.07
C PHE A 91 7.28 -1.58 5.94
N GLU A 92 6.26 -0.99 6.57
CA GLU A 92 5.19 -1.68 7.27
C GLU A 92 3.86 -1.01 6.91
N LEU A 93 2.90 -1.76 6.37
CA LEU A 93 1.55 -1.28 6.07
C LEU A 93 0.55 -1.99 6.98
N ARG A 94 -0.25 -1.24 7.73
CA ARG A 94 -1.24 -1.77 8.67
C ARG A 94 -2.65 -1.34 8.29
N ALA A 95 -3.55 -2.28 8.05
CA ALA A 95 -4.99 -2.05 8.05
C ALA A 95 -5.51 -1.86 9.50
N HIS A 96 -6.47 -0.96 9.73
CA HIS A 96 -6.94 -0.62 11.09
C HIS A 96 -8.18 -1.40 11.54
N ASP A 97 -8.77 -2.24 10.68
CA ASP A 97 -9.97 -3.00 10.99
C ASP A 97 -9.69 -4.49 11.28
N GLY A 98 -8.56 -5.04 10.81
CA GLY A 98 -8.16 -6.44 11.00
C GLY A 98 -8.91 -7.44 10.10
N TRP A 99 -9.66 -6.96 9.10
CA TRP A 99 -10.37 -7.81 8.13
C TRP A 99 -10.14 -7.42 6.69
N SER A 100 -9.74 -6.16 6.45
CA SER A 100 -9.35 -5.71 5.12
C SER A 100 -7.95 -6.20 4.80
N ASP A 101 -7.75 -6.51 3.52
CA ASP A 101 -6.51 -7.02 2.94
C ASP A 101 -5.97 -5.92 2.02
N LEU A 102 -4.86 -5.31 2.43
CA LEU A 102 -4.21 -4.25 1.68
C LEU A 102 -2.84 -4.73 1.22
N ASP A 103 -2.52 -4.49 -0.04
CA ASP A 103 -1.19 -4.77 -0.57
C ASP A 103 -0.38 -3.48 -0.73
N PHE A 104 0.94 -3.63 -0.77
CA PHE A 104 1.86 -2.54 -1.00
C PHE A 104 2.69 -2.76 -2.27
N CYS A 105 2.75 -1.75 -3.13
CA CYS A 105 3.51 -1.79 -4.37
C CYS A 105 4.43 -0.57 -4.50
N VAL A 106 5.51 -0.73 -5.27
CA VAL A 106 6.44 0.35 -5.60
C VAL A 106 6.48 0.49 -7.12
N TYR A 107 6.15 1.67 -7.61
CA TYR A 107 6.04 2.00 -9.02
C TYR A 107 7.14 2.98 -9.44
N ASP A 108 7.79 2.71 -10.57
CA ASP A 108 8.75 3.59 -11.22
C ASP A 108 8.04 4.36 -12.36
N PRO A 109 7.74 5.66 -12.17
CA PRO A 109 7.06 6.46 -13.20
C PRO A 109 7.94 6.72 -14.43
N ALA A 110 9.26 6.66 -14.31
CA ALA A 110 10.16 6.89 -15.44
C ALA A 110 10.18 5.67 -16.38
N ALA A 111 10.05 4.47 -15.81
CA ALA A 111 10.01 3.21 -16.55
C ALA A 111 8.59 2.69 -16.84
N ASP A 112 7.55 3.31 -16.25
CA ASP A 112 6.13 2.91 -16.38
C ASP A 112 5.92 1.44 -15.96
N VAL A 113 6.47 1.08 -14.79
CA VAL A 113 6.47 -0.31 -14.29
C VAL A 113 6.45 -0.39 -12.76
N PHE A 114 5.71 -1.38 -12.23
CA PHE A 114 5.82 -1.78 -10.83
C PHE A 114 7.12 -2.56 -10.60
N LEU A 115 7.99 -2.03 -9.75
CA LEU A 115 9.28 -2.64 -9.38
C LEU A 115 9.10 -3.84 -8.46
N ALA A 116 8.16 -3.73 -7.51
CA ALA A 116 7.82 -4.77 -6.54
C ALA A 116 6.38 -4.59 -6.05
N CYS A 117 5.73 -5.69 -5.73
CA CYS A 117 4.49 -5.73 -4.96
C CYS A 117 4.63 -6.78 -3.86
N PHE A 118 4.11 -6.44 -2.69
CA PHE A 118 4.13 -7.23 -1.48
C PHE A 118 2.68 -7.51 -1.14
N GLU A 119 2.34 -8.80 -1.21
CA GLU A 119 0.98 -9.30 -1.10
C GLU A 119 1.00 -10.41 -0.06
N SER A 120 0.21 -10.26 0.99
CA SER A 120 0.00 -11.30 1.98
C SER A 120 -1.45 -11.26 2.47
N PRO A 121 -2.04 -12.39 2.87
CA PRO A 121 -3.45 -12.42 3.30
C PRO A 121 -3.65 -11.85 4.72
N GLY A 122 -2.79 -10.93 5.16
CA GLY A 122 -2.70 -10.42 6.52
C GLY A 122 -3.21 -8.99 6.66
N ASP A 123 -3.45 -8.58 7.90
CA ASP A 123 -3.77 -7.19 8.25
C ASP A 123 -2.53 -6.28 8.25
N VAL A 124 -1.34 -6.88 8.22
CA VAL A 124 -0.07 -6.16 8.18
C VAL A 124 0.86 -6.73 7.13
N GLU A 125 1.32 -5.86 6.24
CA GLU A 125 2.36 -6.13 5.25
C GLU A 125 3.71 -5.58 5.70
N TYR A 126 4.78 -6.32 5.41
CA TYR A 126 6.16 -5.92 5.67
C TYR A 126 7.05 -6.29 4.50
N GLY A 127 8.06 -5.46 4.21
CA GLY A 127 9.05 -5.81 3.20
C GLY A 127 10.13 -4.75 3.05
N SER A 128 10.99 -4.96 2.07
CA SER A 128 11.99 -3.96 1.69
C SER A 128 12.23 -3.93 0.19
N VAL A 129 12.59 -2.74 -0.32
CA VAL A 129 12.96 -2.52 -1.73
C VAL A 129 14.29 -1.76 -1.80
N ALA A 130 15.19 -2.24 -2.65
CA ALA A 130 16.48 -1.60 -2.90
C ALA A 130 16.43 -0.70 -4.13
N ILE A 131 16.77 0.58 -3.94
CA ILE A 131 16.78 1.64 -4.95
C ILE A 131 18.23 2.01 -5.25
N GLY A 132 18.74 1.54 -6.39
CA GLY A 132 20.18 1.63 -6.71
C GLY A 132 20.66 3.02 -7.16
N LEU A 133 19.77 3.93 -7.50
CA LEU A 133 20.06 5.26 -8.02
C LEU A 133 19.03 6.28 -7.52
N PRO A 134 19.38 7.57 -7.41
CA PRO A 134 18.40 8.61 -7.17
C PRO A 134 17.29 8.57 -8.23
N ALA A 135 16.04 8.49 -7.81
CA ALA A 135 14.87 8.37 -8.67
C ALA A 135 13.61 8.84 -7.93
N GLU A 136 12.63 9.30 -8.69
CA GLU A 136 11.26 9.45 -8.22
C GLU A 136 10.61 8.06 -8.18
N LEU A 137 9.88 7.77 -7.11
CA LEU A 137 9.18 6.51 -6.92
C LEU A 137 7.79 6.80 -6.39
N HIS A 138 6.82 6.00 -6.81
CA HIS A 138 5.48 6.04 -6.25
C HIS A 138 5.26 4.82 -5.36
N LEU A 139 4.95 5.08 -4.10
CA LEU A 139 4.51 4.10 -3.12
C LEU A 139 3.00 3.95 -3.30
N VAL A 140 2.53 2.74 -3.56
CA VAL A 140 1.12 2.50 -3.90
C VAL A 140 0.53 1.55 -2.87
N VAL A 141 -0.45 2.02 -2.12
CA VAL A 141 -1.29 1.17 -1.26
C VAL A 141 -2.50 0.78 -2.08
N ARG A 142 -2.92 -0.49 -2.01
CA ARG A 142 -4.11 -0.96 -2.73
C ARG A 142 -4.97 -1.86 -1.87
N SER A 143 -6.27 -1.88 -2.09
CA SER A 143 -7.11 -2.94 -1.53
C SER A 143 -7.06 -4.18 -2.41
N TRP A 144 -6.72 -5.31 -1.80
CA TRP A 144 -7.10 -6.61 -2.34
C TRP A 144 -8.55 -6.94 -1.99
N SER A 145 -8.96 -6.62 -0.76
CA SER A 145 -10.36 -6.69 -0.35
C SER A 145 -10.67 -5.79 0.85
N GLY A 146 -11.81 -5.10 0.80
CA GLY A 146 -12.33 -4.34 1.93
C GLY A 146 -11.89 -2.88 1.95
N SER A 147 -12.62 -2.08 2.74
CA SER A 147 -12.38 -0.64 2.92
C SER A 147 -11.93 -0.40 4.35
N THR A 148 -10.84 0.34 4.56
CA THR A 148 -10.23 0.52 5.89
C THR A 148 -9.36 1.76 5.95
N ASN A 149 -9.19 2.31 7.16
CA ASN A 149 -8.09 3.25 7.40
C ASN A 149 -6.79 2.45 7.51
N TYR A 150 -5.67 3.08 7.15
CA TYR A 150 -4.38 2.43 7.25
C TYR A 150 -3.27 3.38 7.72
N SER A 151 -2.17 2.77 8.13
CA SER A 151 -0.88 3.44 8.37
C SER A 151 0.19 2.75 7.54
N LEU A 152 0.92 3.51 6.72
CA LEU A 152 2.11 3.07 6.00
C LEU A 152 3.35 3.72 6.61
N TYR A 153 4.21 2.91 7.23
CA TYR A 153 5.51 3.33 7.73
C TYR A 153 6.58 2.99 6.69
N VAL A 154 7.49 3.94 6.44
CA VAL A 154 8.64 3.73 5.57
C VAL A 154 9.89 4.27 6.23
N ASP A 155 10.88 3.38 6.40
CA ASP A 155 12.21 3.71 6.90
C ASP A 155 13.22 3.64 5.75
N ALA A 156 13.99 4.71 5.56
CA ALA A 156 15.01 4.79 4.53
C ALA A 156 16.40 4.52 5.12
N TYR A 157 17.08 3.50 4.60
CA TYR A 157 18.44 3.14 4.99
C TYR A 157 19.43 3.39 3.85
N ALA A 158 20.68 3.64 4.20
CA ALA A 158 21.75 3.68 3.20
C ALA A 158 21.90 2.30 2.56
N LEU A 159 21.88 2.24 1.22
CA LEU A 159 22.05 0.99 0.52
C LEU A 159 23.45 0.43 0.78
N SER A 160 23.54 -0.61 1.61
CA SER A 160 24.83 -1.23 1.91
C SER A 160 25.34 -2.00 0.69
N GLY A 161 26.61 -1.80 0.32
CA GLY A 161 27.21 -2.28 -0.94
C GLY A 161 27.26 -3.81 -1.17
N GLY A 162 26.50 -4.60 -0.41
CA GLY A 162 26.27 -6.03 -0.63
C GLY A 162 24.95 -6.36 -1.36
N TYR A 163 24.02 -5.41 -1.49
CA TYR A 163 22.71 -5.63 -2.13
C TYR A 163 22.77 -5.32 -3.64
N LEU A 164 23.38 -6.21 -4.43
CA LEU A 164 23.21 -6.21 -5.89
C LEU A 164 22.29 -7.32 -6.39
N ALA A 165 21.51 -7.93 -5.51
CA ALA A 165 20.47 -8.87 -5.87
C ALA A 165 19.25 -8.63 -4.98
N ALA A 166 18.31 -7.83 -5.46
CA ALA A 166 16.95 -7.87 -4.93
C ALA A 166 16.45 -9.31 -5.11
N THR A 167 16.17 -10.01 -4.02
CA THR A 167 15.34 -11.21 -4.11
C THR A 167 13.95 -10.71 -4.42
N ALA A 168 13.59 -10.69 -5.71
CA ALA A 168 12.21 -10.42 -6.11
C ALA A 168 11.29 -11.36 -5.31
N PRO A 169 10.14 -10.87 -4.81
CA PRO A 169 9.15 -11.75 -4.19
C PRO A 169 8.78 -12.89 -5.15
N ALA A 170 8.38 -14.03 -4.56
CA ALA A 170 8.38 -15.34 -5.19
C ALA A 170 7.48 -15.51 -6.43
N ASP A 171 6.70 -14.50 -6.83
CA ASP A 171 5.91 -14.57 -8.04
C ASP A 171 5.62 -13.20 -8.69
N PRO A 172 6.48 -12.72 -9.62
CA PRO A 172 6.16 -11.56 -10.45
C PRO A 172 5.14 -11.88 -11.56
N THR A 173 4.43 -13.02 -11.53
CA THR A 173 3.45 -13.40 -12.58
C THR A 173 2.00 -13.06 -12.25
N GLY A 174 1.74 -12.25 -11.20
CA GLY A 174 0.48 -11.53 -11.09
C GLY A 174 0.12 -10.90 -12.44
N ASP A 175 -1.13 -11.03 -12.89
CA ASP A 175 -1.56 -10.63 -14.23
C ASP A 175 -1.51 -9.10 -14.42
N TRP A 176 -0.31 -8.56 -14.64
CA TRP A 176 -0.06 -7.13 -14.84
C TRP A 176 -0.84 -6.51 -16.00
N ALA A 177 -1.31 -7.34 -16.95
CA ALA A 177 -2.19 -6.88 -18.01
C ALA A 177 -3.61 -6.63 -17.49
N ALA A 178 -4.12 -7.47 -16.57
CA ALA A 178 -5.36 -7.20 -15.86
C ALA A 178 -5.25 -5.98 -14.92
N TYR A 179 -4.09 -5.78 -14.27
CA TYR A 179 -3.85 -4.62 -13.41
C TYR A 179 -3.81 -3.29 -14.18
N ARG A 180 -3.08 -3.21 -15.31
CA ARG A 180 -3.16 -2.03 -16.20
C ARG A 180 -4.56 -1.80 -16.77
N ALA A 181 -5.37 -2.85 -16.90
CA ALA A 181 -6.76 -2.73 -17.32
C ALA A 181 -7.67 -2.20 -16.21
N GLN A 182 -7.32 -2.35 -14.93
CA GLN A 182 -7.99 -1.72 -13.79
C GLN A 182 -7.52 -0.27 -13.58
N GLU A 183 -6.24 0.03 -13.86
CA GLU A 183 -5.71 1.40 -13.93
C GLU A 183 -6.11 2.15 -15.22
N GLU A 184 -6.89 1.53 -16.12
CA GLU A 184 -7.46 2.29 -17.22
C GLU A 184 -8.33 3.38 -16.63
N ALA A 185 -7.80 4.60 -16.62
CA ALA A 185 -8.40 5.77 -16.03
C ALA A 185 -9.91 5.73 -16.26
N PRO A 186 -10.74 6.02 -15.24
CA PRO A 186 -12.20 5.98 -15.35
C PRO A 186 -12.72 6.95 -16.40
N PHE A 187 -11.83 7.71 -17.05
CA PHE A 187 -12.06 8.59 -18.17
C PHE A 187 -11.27 8.20 -19.44
N GLU A 188 -11.91 8.31 -20.59
CA GLU A 188 -11.28 8.39 -21.90
C GLU A 188 -10.88 9.84 -22.20
N LEU A 189 -9.66 10.03 -22.70
CA LEU A 189 -9.14 11.33 -23.11
C LEU A 189 -9.59 11.62 -24.57
N ARG A 190 -10.57 12.50 -24.76
CA ARG A 190 -11.05 12.89 -26.10
C ARG A 190 -10.53 14.25 -26.51
N VAL A 191 -9.89 14.28 -27.68
CA VAL A 191 -9.49 15.52 -28.36
C VAL A 191 -10.62 15.99 -29.27
N GLU A 192 -11.37 17.00 -28.84
CA GLU A 192 -12.37 17.69 -29.65
C GLU A 192 -11.71 18.80 -30.47
N ARG A 193 -11.72 18.67 -31.81
CA ARG A 193 -11.34 19.79 -32.69
C ARG A 193 -12.47 20.81 -32.72
N LEU A 194 -12.21 22.01 -32.18
CA LEU A 194 -13.16 23.10 -32.26
C LEU A 194 -13.14 23.72 -33.67
N PRO A 195 -14.30 24.10 -34.22
CA PRO A 195 -14.36 24.73 -35.54
C PRO A 195 -13.55 26.03 -35.54
N ALA A 196 -12.75 26.24 -36.59
CA ALA A 196 -11.97 27.45 -36.76
C ALA A 196 -12.90 28.68 -36.79
N ARG A 197 -12.61 29.68 -35.94
CA ARG A 197 -13.42 30.91 -35.83
C ARG A 197 -13.43 31.77 -37.08
N ALA A 198 -12.43 31.61 -37.95
CA ALA A 198 -12.32 32.29 -39.24
C ALA A 198 -11.44 31.49 -40.19
N LYS A 199 -11.60 31.72 -41.50
CA LYS A 199 -10.74 31.13 -42.53
C LYS A 199 -9.29 31.59 -42.33
N GLY A 200 -8.39 30.65 -42.05
CA GLY A 200 -6.98 30.91 -41.76
C GLY A 200 -6.64 31.05 -40.26
N ALA A 201 -7.62 30.94 -39.36
CA ALA A 201 -7.33 30.87 -37.93
C ALA A 201 -6.69 29.51 -37.56
N PRO A 202 -5.79 29.48 -36.56
CA PRO A 202 -5.24 28.23 -36.06
C PRO A 202 -6.36 27.31 -35.54
N GLN A 203 -6.22 26.02 -35.80
CA GLN A 203 -7.09 25.00 -35.23
C GLN A 203 -6.87 24.98 -33.71
N VAL A 204 -7.97 24.98 -32.95
CA VAL A 204 -7.93 24.89 -31.49
C VAL A 204 -8.45 23.52 -31.11
N GLU A 205 -7.62 22.73 -30.44
CA GLU A 205 -7.99 21.43 -29.90
C GLU A 205 -8.35 21.60 -28.42
N ARG A 206 -9.48 21.01 -28.01
CA ARG A 206 -9.90 20.93 -26.62
C ARG A 206 -9.79 19.50 -26.18
N ILE A 207 -9.02 19.26 -25.13
CA ILE A 207 -8.97 17.96 -24.45
C ILE A 207 -10.13 17.90 -23.46
N ARG A 208 -10.92 16.83 -23.50
CA ARG A 208 -11.91 16.48 -22.46
C ARG A 208 -11.60 15.11 -21.89
N LEU A 209 -11.76 14.99 -20.59
CA LEU A 209 -11.84 13.72 -19.88
C LEU A 209 -13.32 13.31 -19.88
N ILE A 210 -13.64 12.14 -20.41
CA ILE A 210 -15.01 11.62 -20.50
C ILE A 210 -15.07 10.33 -19.71
N PRO A 211 -15.92 10.19 -18.68
CA PRO A 211 -16.08 8.93 -17.97
C PRO A 211 -16.33 7.76 -18.93
N LYS A 212 -15.67 6.62 -18.74
CA LYS A 212 -15.96 5.37 -19.45
C LYS A 212 -17.24 4.78 -18.85
N ASP A 213 -18.20 4.45 -19.71
CA ASP A 213 -19.49 3.81 -19.36
C ASP A 213 -19.33 2.31 -19.07
#